data_AF-A0A452XLJ4-F1
#
_entry.id   AF-A0A452XLJ4-F1
#
_cell.length_a   1.000
_cell.length_b   1.000
_cell.length_c   1.000
_cell.angle_alpha   90.00
_cell.angle_beta   90.00
_cell.angle_gamma   90.00
#
_symmetry.space_group_name_H-M   'P 1'
#
loop_
_entity.id
_entity.type
_entity.pdbx_description
1 polymer ?
#
loop_
_entity_poly.entity_id
_entity_poly.type
_entity_poly.pdbx_seq_one_letter_code
_entity_poly.pdbx_strand_id
1 'polypeptide(L)'
;MAKFPAVSRSVFRFTNETMRIVMVTVIGVVLGFFIGISFPSVSITKLHFPSSFVSYIEERNSGLTTQALLNHAWNSVRNARENTSEPNTNTTLKIYVPTNPRGAERLAPGIVVPDTDFHLRRLWGDPSEDLPFKPKYLVTFTVGYAQKENINRAVKKFSDNFAILLFHYDGRVTEWDEFEWSKRAIHISVSKQTKWWYAKRFLHPDIVAAYEYIFIWDEDLGVDHFNAEEYIKLVKKNGLDISQPGLEPDRGLTWQMTKRRGDREVHKETEERPGWCADPHLPPCAAFVEIMAPVFSREAWRCVWHMIQVSICYQLVPAVLYGLAPSLLIGASPECRMIWFMDGASTSPSGSA
;
A
#
# COMPACT_ATOMS: atom_id res chain seq x y z
N MET A 1 4.31 -76.28 -53.32
CA MET A 1 3.78 -74.94 -53.63
C MET A 1 2.72 -74.57 -52.60
N ALA A 2 2.59 -73.29 -52.26
CA ALA A 2 1.93 -72.85 -51.02
C ALA A 2 0.39 -72.86 -51.07
N LYS A 3 -0.23 -73.01 -49.89
CA LYS A 3 -1.69 -72.83 -49.68
C LYS A 3 -2.02 -71.35 -49.50
N PHE A 4 -3.08 -70.87 -50.14
CA PHE A 4 -3.69 -69.56 -49.83
C PHE A 4 -4.57 -69.68 -48.57
N PRO A 5 -4.52 -68.72 -47.62
CA PRO A 5 -5.52 -68.56 -46.59
C PRO A 5 -6.69 -67.66 -47.07
N ALA A 6 -7.91 -67.96 -46.62
CA ALA A 6 -9.10 -67.19 -46.96
C ALA A 6 -9.22 -65.90 -46.11
N VAL A 7 -9.70 -64.82 -46.72
CA VAL A 7 -10.00 -63.56 -46.02
C VAL A 7 -11.36 -63.67 -45.32
N SER A 8 -11.36 -63.67 -43.98
CA SER A 8 -12.57 -63.53 -43.18
C SER A 8 -12.88 -62.04 -42.95
N ARG A 9 -14.04 -61.57 -43.42
CA ARG A 9 -14.59 -60.24 -43.07
C ARG A 9 -15.28 -60.33 -41.70
N SER A 10 -14.63 -59.88 -40.63
CA SER A 10 -15.30 -59.64 -39.35
C SER A 10 -16.07 -58.31 -39.38
N VAL A 11 -17.39 -58.39 -39.33
CA VAL A 11 -18.25 -57.22 -39.08
C VAL A 11 -18.28 -56.97 -37.58
N PHE A 12 -17.60 -55.92 -37.11
CA PHE A 12 -17.64 -55.52 -35.71
C PHE A 12 -19.03 -54.99 -35.33
N ARG A 13 -19.81 -55.79 -34.60
CA ARG A 13 -20.97 -55.30 -33.84
C ARG A 13 -20.45 -54.61 -32.57
N PHE A 14 -20.50 -53.29 -32.54
CA PHE A 14 -20.28 -52.52 -31.31
C PHE A 14 -21.47 -52.72 -30.35
N THR A 15 -21.20 -52.94 -29.07
CA THR A 15 -22.23 -52.99 -28.03
C THR A 15 -22.57 -51.58 -27.55
N ASN A 16 -23.75 -51.43 -26.93
CA ASN A 16 -24.26 -50.11 -26.51
C ASN A 16 -23.30 -49.35 -25.58
N GLU A 17 -22.54 -50.06 -24.73
CA GLU A 17 -21.51 -49.42 -23.90
C GLU A 17 -20.33 -48.88 -24.71
N THR A 18 -19.83 -49.63 -25.70
CA THR A 18 -18.73 -49.13 -26.54
C THR A 18 -19.17 -47.89 -27.33
N MET A 19 -20.41 -47.87 -27.82
CA MET A 19 -20.98 -46.70 -28.50
C MET A 19 -21.12 -45.51 -27.55
N ARG A 20 -21.54 -45.73 -26.29
CA ARG A 20 -21.62 -44.70 -25.24
C ARG A 20 -20.25 -44.12 -24.87
N ILE A 21 -19.23 -44.98 -24.72
CA ILE A 21 -17.85 -44.56 -24.44
C ILE A 21 -17.33 -43.69 -25.58
N VAL A 22 -17.48 -44.14 -26.84
CA VAL A 22 -17.09 -43.35 -28.02
C VAL A 22 -17.81 -42.00 -28.06
N MET A 23 -19.12 -41.96 -27.78
CA MET A 23 -19.90 -40.71 -27.71
C MET A 23 -19.36 -39.74 -26.65
N VAL A 24 -19.11 -40.22 -25.42
CA VAL A 24 -18.55 -39.39 -24.33
C VAL A 24 -17.14 -38.89 -24.68
N THR A 25 -16.30 -39.72 -25.28
CA THR A 25 -14.95 -39.31 -25.73
C THR A 25 -15.02 -38.24 -26.81
N VAL A 26 -15.88 -38.41 -27.83
CA VAL A 26 -16.05 -37.40 -28.89
C VAL A 26 -16.59 -36.08 -28.33
N ILE A 27 -17.59 -36.12 -27.46
CA ILE A 27 -18.14 -34.91 -26.82
C ILE A 27 -17.07 -34.21 -25.97
N GLY A 28 -16.28 -34.95 -25.18
CA GLY A 28 -15.19 -34.41 -24.38
C GLY A 28 -14.08 -33.77 -25.22
N VAL A 29 -13.68 -34.39 -26.33
CA VAL A 29 -12.69 -33.84 -27.27
C VAL A 29 -13.22 -32.56 -27.93
N VAL A 30 -14.49 -32.54 -28.35
CA VAL A 30 -15.12 -31.36 -28.98
C VAL A 30 -15.26 -30.19 -27.98
N LEU A 31 -15.71 -30.45 -26.75
CA LEU A 31 -15.75 -29.43 -25.69
C LEU A 31 -14.35 -28.91 -25.34
N GLY A 32 -13.36 -29.80 -25.20
CA GLY A 32 -11.97 -29.40 -24.95
C GLY A 32 -11.38 -28.56 -26.08
N PHE A 33 -11.69 -28.88 -27.33
CA PHE A 33 -11.28 -28.12 -28.51
C PHE A 33 -11.91 -26.72 -28.53
N PHE A 34 -13.23 -26.61 -28.31
CA PHE A 34 -13.90 -25.30 -28.26
C PHE A 34 -13.44 -24.43 -27.08
N ILE A 35 -13.21 -25.02 -25.90
CA ILE A 35 -12.64 -24.31 -24.74
C ILE A 35 -11.21 -23.85 -25.07
N GLY A 36 -10.38 -24.72 -25.65
CA GLY A 36 -8.99 -24.41 -26.04
C GLY A 36 -8.86 -23.30 -27.09
N ILE A 37 -9.83 -23.15 -27.98
CA ILE A 37 -9.86 -22.09 -29.00
C ILE A 37 -10.50 -20.79 -28.47
N SER A 38 -11.36 -20.89 -27.45
CA SER A 38 -11.99 -19.73 -26.81
C SER A 38 -11.00 -18.93 -25.94
N PHE A 39 -9.87 -19.52 -25.56
CA PHE A 39 -8.74 -18.76 -25.02
C PHE A 39 -7.93 -18.15 -26.19
N PRO A 40 -7.78 -16.81 -26.26
CA PRO A 40 -6.89 -16.22 -27.25
C PRO A 40 -5.46 -16.71 -26.98
N SER A 41 -4.85 -17.33 -27.98
CA SER A 41 -3.47 -17.79 -27.89
C SER A 41 -2.53 -16.59 -27.84
N VAL A 42 -2.21 -16.14 -26.61
CA VAL A 42 -1.19 -15.13 -26.36
C VAL A 42 0.18 -15.75 -26.70
N SER A 43 0.52 -15.73 -27.98
CA SER A 43 1.81 -16.14 -28.49
C SER A 43 2.85 -15.12 -28.03
N ILE A 44 3.45 -15.34 -26.85
CA ILE A 44 4.64 -14.60 -26.38
C ILE A 44 5.87 -15.09 -27.17
N THR A 45 5.81 -14.97 -28.49
CA THR A 45 6.94 -15.20 -29.39
C THR A 45 7.79 -13.93 -29.43
N LYS A 46 8.74 -13.87 -28.50
CA LYS A 46 9.93 -13.01 -28.50
C LYS A 46 9.69 -11.51 -28.78
N LEU A 47 9.65 -10.72 -27.71
CA LEU A 47 9.91 -9.29 -27.77
C LEU A 47 11.38 -9.02 -28.18
N HIS A 48 11.66 -9.03 -29.49
CA HIS A 48 12.76 -8.26 -30.04
C HIS A 48 12.27 -6.81 -30.19
N PHE A 49 12.83 -5.88 -29.42
CA PHE A 49 12.60 -4.45 -29.59
C PHE A 49 13.62 -3.88 -30.59
N PRO A 50 13.20 -3.46 -31.81
CA PRO A 50 14.04 -2.66 -32.69
C PRO A 50 13.98 -1.19 -32.26
N SER A 51 15.11 -0.50 -32.33
CA SER A 51 15.24 0.88 -31.89
C SER A 51 14.75 1.90 -32.93
N SER A 52 13.46 2.20 -32.97
CA SER A 52 12.93 3.51 -33.39
C SER A 52 11.41 3.63 -33.21
N PHE A 53 10.97 4.59 -32.40
CA PHE A 53 9.58 5.07 -32.43
C PHE A 53 9.41 6.05 -33.60
N VAL A 54 8.40 5.82 -34.46
CA VAL A 54 7.33 6.77 -34.87
C VAL A 54 6.59 6.25 -36.13
N SER A 55 5.26 6.48 -36.14
CA SER A 55 4.32 6.37 -37.28
C SER A 55 4.21 5.04 -38.05
N TYR A 56 3.32 4.14 -37.59
CA TYR A 56 2.01 3.90 -38.23
C TYR A 56 1.26 2.83 -37.40
N ILE A 57 0.28 3.23 -36.59
CA ILE A 57 -0.64 2.27 -35.95
C ILE A 57 -2.04 2.56 -36.44
N GLU A 58 -2.41 1.85 -37.50
CA GLU A 58 -3.81 1.55 -37.82
C GLU A 58 -4.02 0.06 -37.51
N GLU A 59 -4.25 -0.26 -36.24
CA GLU A 59 -4.59 -1.63 -35.83
C GLU A 59 -5.91 -1.64 -35.07
N ARG A 60 -6.85 -2.45 -35.55
CA ARG A 60 -8.24 -2.01 -35.71
C ARG A 60 -9.15 -2.16 -34.48
N ASN A 61 -8.65 -2.70 -33.35
CA ASN A 61 -9.50 -3.12 -32.22
C ASN A 61 -8.99 -2.78 -30.80
N SER A 62 -7.86 -2.09 -30.64
CA SER A 62 -7.33 -1.64 -29.32
C SER A 62 -7.34 -0.11 -29.14
N GLY A 63 -7.85 0.63 -30.12
CA GLY A 63 -7.73 2.08 -30.20
C GLY A 63 -8.47 2.87 -29.12
N LEU A 64 -9.55 2.36 -28.52
CA LEU A 64 -10.44 3.21 -27.72
C LEU A 64 -9.81 3.75 -26.42
N THR A 65 -9.08 2.91 -25.67
CA THR A 65 -8.44 3.31 -24.40
C THR A 65 -7.12 4.06 -24.62
N THR A 66 -6.33 3.63 -25.59
CA THR A 66 -5.08 4.30 -25.98
C THR A 66 -5.35 5.69 -26.58
N GLN A 67 -6.37 5.81 -27.43
CA GLN A 67 -6.77 7.11 -27.98
C GLN A 67 -7.46 8.00 -26.95
N ALA A 68 -8.17 7.45 -25.95
CA ALA A 68 -8.66 8.24 -24.82
C ALA A 68 -7.52 8.84 -23.97
N LEU A 69 -6.49 8.05 -23.63
CA LEU A 69 -5.30 8.52 -22.93
C LEU A 69 -4.51 9.57 -23.75
N LEU A 70 -4.33 9.33 -25.05
CA LEU A 70 -3.68 10.29 -25.96
C LEU A 70 -4.50 11.57 -26.11
N ASN A 71 -5.83 11.49 -26.21
CA ASN A 71 -6.71 12.65 -26.25
C ASN A 71 -6.68 13.43 -24.92
N HIS A 72 -6.59 12.77 -23.77
CA HIS A 72 -6.44 13.44 -22.47
C HIS A 72 -5.09 14.17 -22.37
N ALA A 73 -3.99 13.52 -22.77
CA ALA A 73 -2.67 14.15 -22.84
C ALA A 73 -2.64 15.32 -23.85
N TRP A 74 -3.25 15.17 -25.03
CA TRP A 74 -3.35 16.24 -26.03
C TRP A 74 -4.24 17.40 -25.59
N ASN A 75 -5.34 17.14 -24.89
CA ASN A 75 -6.18 18.19 -24.30
C ASN A 75 -5.42 18.94 -23.20
N SER A 76 -4.65 18.25 -22.36
CA SER A 76 -3.76 18.89 -21.38
C SER A 76 -2.72 19.80 -22.04
N VAL A 77 -2.03 19.31 -23.09
CA VAL A 77 -1.08 20.10 -23.89
C VAL A 77 -1.74 21.27 -24.61
N ARG A 78 -3.00 21.12 -25.07
CA ARG A 78 -3.75 22.20 -25.73
C ARG A 78 -4.18 23.29 -24.74
N ASN A 79 -4.64 22.91 -23.55
CA ASN A 79 -5.03 23.86 -22.51
C ASN A 79 -3.81 24.64 -21.98
N ALA A 80 -2.62 24.01 -21.93
CA ALA A 80 -1.37 24.72 -21.63
C ALA A 80 -1.00 25.79 -22.69
N ARG A 81 -1.38 25.57 -23.96
CA ARG A 81 -1.21 26.54 -25.05
C ARG A 81 -2.15 27.74 -24.96
N GLU A 82 -3.37 27.59 -24.43
CA GLU A 82 -4.29 28.74 -24.29
C GLU A 82 -3.77 29.79 -23.30
N ASN A 83 -2.96 29.39 -22.32
CA ASN A 83 -2.30 30.29 -21.37
C ASN A 83 -0.98 30.91 -21.90
N THR A 84 -0.54 30.59 -23.12
CA THR A 84 0.68 31.15 -23.73
C THR A 84 0.42 31.69 -25.12
N SER A 85 0.17 33.00 -25.20
CA SER A 85 -0.15 33.72 -26.43
C SER A 85 1.07 33.94 -27.33
N GLU A 86 1.53 32.92 -28.07
CA GLU A 86 2.28 33.12 -29.32
C GLU A 86 2.30 31.87 -30.23
N PRO A 87 1.88 31.97 -31.52
CA PRO A 87 1.81 30.83 -32.42
C PRO A 87 3.12 30.64 -33.23
N ASN A 88 4.18 30.16 -32.59
CA ASN A 88 5.41 29.81 -33.31
C ASN A 88 5.34 28.37 -33.88
N THR A 89 5.33 28.28 -35.20
CA THR A 89 5.41 27.03 -35.97
C THR A 89 6.79 26.38 -35.83
N ASN A 90 6.86 25.06 -36.01
CA ASN A 90 8.07 24.23 -35.84
C ASN A 90 8.56 23.98 -34.40
N THR A 91 7.66 23.91 -33.41
CA THR A 91 7.95 23.10 -32.22
C THR A 91 7.96 21.61 -32.61
N THR A 92 9.15 21.07 -32.89
CA THR A 92 9.44 19.66 -32.60
C THR A 92 8.89 19.37 -31.21
N LEU A 93 8.08 18.33 -31.04
CA LEU A 93 7.53 17.97 -29.74
C LEU A 93 8.70 17.74 -28.78
N LYS A 94 9.00 18.73 -27.94
CA LYS A 94 9.97 18.62 -26.85
C LYS A 94 9.31 17.78 -25.77
N ILE A 95 9.34 16.47 -26.02
CA ILE A 95 8.94 15.40 -25.12
C ILE A 95 9.80 15.44 -23.84
N TYR A 96 10.95 16.12 -23.87
CA TYR A 96 11.74 16.46 -22.68
C TYR A 96 11.04 17.50 -21.80
N VAL A 97 10.48 17.05 -20.68
CA VAL A 97 9.89 17.89 -19.63
C VAL A 97 10.84 17.91 -18.43
N PRO A 98 11.58 19.01 -18.16
CA PRO A 98 12.62 19.05 -17.12
C PRO A 98 12.09 18.90 -15.69
N THR A 99 10.79 19.13 -15.47
CA THR A 99 10.11 19.03 -14.18
C THR A 99 9.61 17.62 -13.86
N ASN A 100 9.68 16.68 -14.81
CA ASN A 100 9.34 15.29 -14.55
C ASN A 100 10.44 14.62 -13.69
N PRO A 101 10.09 13.60 -12.87
CA PRO A 101 11.07 12.85 -12.10
C PRO A 101 12.08 12.11 -13.00
N ARG A 102 13.25 11.77 -12.45
CA ARG A 102 14.31 11.10 -13.20
C ARG A 102 13.84 9.78 -13.81
N GLY A 103 14.13 9.58 -15.09
CA GLY A 103 13.65 8.46 -15.90
C GLY A 103 12.31 8.72 -16.60
N ALA A 104 11.54 9.73 -16.16
CA ALA A 104 10.28 10.16 -16.77
C ALA A 104 10.42 11.45 -17.59
N GLU A 105 11.63 11.99 -17.76
CA GLU A 105 11.85 13.27 -18.46
C GLU A 105 11.41 13.19 -19.92
N ARG A 106 11.40 11.99 -20.52
CA ARG A 106 10.94 11.73 -21.89
C ARG A 106 9.45 11.33 -21.98
N LEU A 107 8.64 11.66 -20.99
CA LEU A 107 7.19 11.50 -21.06
C LEU A 107 6.51 12.82 -21.40
N ALA A 108 5.50 12.77 -22.26
CA ALA A 108 4.73 13.96 -22.62
C ALA A 108 4.05 14.59 -21.39
N PRO A 109 3.81 15.92 -21.40
CA PRO A 109 3.07 16.59 -20.33
C PRO A 109 1.71 15.91 -20.06
N GLY A 110 1.36 15.77 -18.79
CA GLY A 110 0.11 15.13 -18.35
C GLY A 110 0.11 13.60 -18.31
N ILE A 111 1.21 12.92 -18.66
CA ILE A 111 1.38 11.47 -18.40
C ILE A 111 1.84 11.22 -16.95
N VAL A 112 2.74 12.07 -16.43
CA VAL A 112 3.21 11.98 -15.05
C VAL A 112 2.18 12.60 -14.12
N VAL A 113 1.76 11.83 -13.12
CA VAL A 113 1.00 12.31 -11.95
C VAL A 113 1.96 12.55 -10.77
N PRO A 114 1.69 13.52 -9.88
CA PRO A 114 2.60 13.83 -8.77
C PRO A 114 2.62 12.75 -7.69
N ASP A 115 1.46 12.15 -7.41
CA ASP A 115 1.24 11.17 -6.34
C ASP A 115 0.69 9.86 -6.92
N THR A 116 0.95 8.76 -6.23
CA THR A 116 0.26 7.47 -6.41
C THR A 116 -0.42 7.06 -5.11
N ASP A 117 -1.23 6.00 -5.13
CA ASP A 117 -1.96 5.49 -3.99
C ASP A 117 -1.93 3.95 -3.92
N PHE A 118 -2.52 3.37 -2.86
CA PHE A 118 -2.75 1.92 -2.75
C PHE A 118 -4.14 1.48 -3.25
N HIS A 119 -4.86 2.32 -4.00
CA HIS A 119 -6.22 2.00 -4.40
C HIS A 119 -6.22 0.94 -5.51
N LEU A 120 -6.98 -0.13 -5.27
CA LEU A 120 -7.23 -1.15 -6.28
C LEU A 120 -8.15 -0.57 -7.36
N ARG A 121 -7.67 -0.58 -8.61
CA ARG A 121 -8.35 -0.01 -9.78
C ARG A 121 -8.59 -1.11 -10.82
N ARG A 122 -9.68 -1.02 -11.57
CA ARG A 122 -9.97 -1.91 -12.70
C ARG A 122 -9.04 -1.56 -13.87
N LEU A 123 -8.74 -2.54 -14.72
CA LEU A 123 -7.92 -2.32 -15.93
C LEU A 123 -8.74 -1.77 -17.12
N TRP A 124 -10.02 -1.46 -16.90
CA TRP A 124 -10.98 -0.97 -17.89
C TRP A 124 -12.10 -0.17 -17.21
N GLY A 125 -12.83 0.63 -17.98
CA GLY A 125 -13.88 1.52 -17.47
C GLY A 125 -13.36 2.92 -17.12
N ASP A 126 -14.17 3.70 -16.41
CA ASP A 126 -13.77 4.99 -15.88
C ASP A 126 -13.13 4.83 -14.49
N PRO A 127 -11.85 5.19 -14.29
CA PRO A 127 -11.18 5.05 -12.98
C PRO A 127 -11.77 5.91 -11.85
N SER A 128 -12.69 6.84 -12.14
CA SER A 128 -13.43 7.58 -11.12
C SER A 128 -14.57 6.78 -10.49
N GLU A 129 -15.12 5.78 -11.20
CA GLU A 129 -16.14 4.86 -10.68
C GLU A 129 -15.56 3.85 -9.68
N ASP A 130 -14.27 3.54 -9.79
CA ASP A 130 -13.58 2.55 -8.94
C ASP A 130 -13.52 2.98 -7.47
N LEU A 131 -13.64 4.28 -7.20
CA LEU A 131 -13.46 4.89 -5.89
C LEU A 131 -14.64 5.81 -5.55
N PRO A 132 -15.83 5.24 -5.24
CA PRO A 132 -16.99 6.01 -4.77
C PRO A 132 -16.68 6.76 -3.46
N PHE A 133 -15.67 6.30 -2.72
CA PHE A 133 -15.10 7.00 -1.59
C PHE A 133 -13.57 6.85 -1.59
N LYS A 134 -12.84 7.90 -1.23
CA LYS A 134 -11.38 7.91 -1.09
C LYS A 134 -10.98 8.05 0.38
N PRO A 135 -10.41 6.99 1.01
CA PRO A 135 -9.81 7.08 2.33
C PRO A 135 -8.83 8.24 2.47
N LYS A 136 -8.99 9.01 3.56
CA LYS A 136 -8.16 10.16 3.91
C LYS A 136 -6.96 9.78 4.75
N TYR A 137 -7.02 8.64 5.43
CA TYR A 137 -6.01 8.20 6.39
C TYR A 137 -5.59 6.77 6.05
N LEU A 138 -4.38 6.38 6.45
CA LEU A 138 -3.86 5.03 6.29
C LEU A 138 -3.53 4.44 7.66
N VAL A 139 -4.06 3.27 7.97
CA VAL A 139 -3.62 2.45 9.10
C VAL A 139 -2.89 1.22 8.60
N THR A 140 -1.69 1.03 9.13
CA THR A 140 -0.85 -0.13 8.83
C THR A 140 -0.59 -0.94 10.10
N PHE A 141 -0.71 -2.26 10.00
CA PHE A 141 -0.40 -3.20 11.08
C PHE A 141 0.66 -4.19 10.63
N THR A 142 1.62 -4.51 11.50
CA THR A 142 2.57 -5.62 11.27
C THR A 142 2.05 -6.85 11.97
N VAL A 143 1.58 -7.84 11.20
CA VAL A 143 0.69 -8.90 11.68
C VAL A 143 1.20 -10.32 11.42
N GLY A 144 0.86 -11.20 12.35
CA GLY A 144 0.87 -12.65 12.24
C GLY A 144 -0.46 -13.22 12.73
N TYR A 145 -0.77 -14.42 12.26
CA TYR A 145 -2.06 -15.07 12.48
C TYR A 145 -2.45 -15.24 13.96
N ALA A 146 -1.48 -15.32 14.87
CA ALA A 146 -1.74 -15.47 16.30
C ALA A 146 -2.52 -14.29 16.90
N GLN A 147 -2.30 -13.06 16.41
CA GLN A 147 -2.95 -11.84 16.90
C GLN A 147 -4.17 -11.40 16.06
N LYS A 148 -4.65 -12.25 15.15
CA LYS A 148 -5.73 -11.91 14.20
C LYS A 148 -6.99 -11.34 14.87
N GLU A 149 -7.35 -11.84 16.06
CA GLU A 149 -8.52 -11.35 16.81
C GLU A 149 -8.28 -10.00 17.50
N ASN A 150 -7.04 -9.68 17.88
CA ASN A 150 -6.71 -8.34 18.35
C ASN A 150 -6.80 -7.34 17.20
N ILE A 151 -6.27 -7.67 16.02
CA ILE A 151 -6.42 -6.85 14.80
C ILE A 151 -7.89 -6.71 14.39
N ASN A 152 -8.69 -7.78 14.45
CA ASN A 152 -10.14 -7.74 14.19
C ASN A 152 -10.89 -6.81 15.17
N ARG A 153 -10.43 -6.67 16.42
CA ARG A 153 -10.93 -5.63 17.35
C ARG A 153 -10.39 -4.23 16.99
N ALA A 154 -9.11 -4.11 16.63
CA ALA A 154 -8.46 -2.86 16.25
C ALA A 154 -9.14 -2.21 15.03
N VAL A 155 -9.31 -2.97 13.95
CA VAL A 155 -9.95 -2.52 12.70
C VAL A 155 -11.34 -1.91 12.94
N LYS A 156 -12.13 -2.47 13.86
CA LYS A 156 -13.47 -1.96 14.22
C LYS A 156 -13.45 -0.59 14.92
N LYS A 157 -12.28 -0.04 15.29
CA LYS A 157 -12.11 1.32 15.82
C LYS A 157 -11.79 2.37 14.75
N PHE A 158 -11.58 1.95 13.50
CA PHE A 158 -11.34 2.82 12.35
C PHE A 158 -12.62 2.90 11.50
N SER A 159 -12.90 4.09 10.97
CA SER A 159 -14.03 4.33 10.07
C SER A 159 -13.65 4.01 8.61
N ASP A 160 -14.61 4.08 7.68
CA ASP A 160 -14.32 3.99 6.24
C ASP A 160 -13.40 5.12 5.72
N ASN A 161 -13.12 6.18 6.50
CA ASN A 161 -12.07 7.16 6.18
C ASN A 161 -10.64 6.56 6.13
N PHE A 162 -10.45 5.34 6.64
CA PHE A 162 -9.15 4.67 6.74
C PHE A 162 -8.97 3.57 5.70
N ALA A 163 -7.88 3.65 4.94
CA ALA A 163 -7.34 2.50 4.22
C ALA A 163 -6.65 1.59 5.24
N ILE A 164 -6.89 0.29 5.15
CA ILE A 164 -6.29 -0.72 6.03
C ILE A 164 -5.24 -1.48 5.23
N LEU A 165 -4.02 -1.55 5.75
CA LEU A 165 -2.91 -2.27 5.13
C LEU A 165 -2.24 -3.19 6.15
N LEU A 166 -2.05 -4.46 5.79
CA LEU A 166 -1.49 -5.49 6.66
C LEU A 166 -0.14 -5.97 6.12
N PHE A 167 0.89 -5.94 6.97
CA PHE A 167 2.22 -6.47 6.70
C PHE A 167 2.37 -7.87 7.34
N HIS A 168 2.21 -8.93 6.56
CA HIS A 168 2.20 -10.33 7.03
C HIS A 168 3.62 -10.89 7.16
N TYR A 169 4.20 -10.80 8.34
CA TYR A 169 5.56 -11.34 8.57
C TYR A 169 5.59 -12.88 8.65
N ASP A 170 4.45 -13.54 8.82
CA ASP A 170 4.34 -15.00 8.92
C ASP A 170 4.04 -15.69 7.57
N GLY A 171 3.65 -14.93 6.54
CA GLY A 171 3.27 -15.44 5.23
C GLY A 171 1.80 -15.83 5.07
N ARG A 172 0.98 -15.74 6.13
CA ARG A 172 -0.37 -16.33 6.20
C ARG A 172 -1.42 -15.29 5.85
N VAL A 173 -1.69 -15.12 4.55
CA VAL A 173 -2.63 -14.12 4.02
C VAL A 173 -4.05 -14.69 3.92
N THR A 174 -4.20 -15.85 3.28
CA THR A 174 -5.49 -16.48 2.96
C THR A 174 -6.39 -16.75 4.17
N GLU A 175 -5.80 -17.01 5.33
CA GLU A 175 -6.58 -17.32 6.54
C GLU A 175 -7.24 -16.09 7.17
N TRP A 176 -6.95 -14.88 6.67
CA TRP A 176 -7.64 -13.64 7.05
C TRP A 176 -8.92 -13.40 6.24
N ASP A 177 -9.15 -14.16 5.16
CA ASP A 177 -10.38 -14.07 4.34
C ASP A 177 -11.65 -14.47 5.12
N GLU A 178 -11.51 -15.02 6.32
CA GLU A 178 -12.61 -15.21 7.29
C GLU A 178 -13.26 -13.87 7.72
N PHE A 179 -12.52 -12.76 7.62
CA PHE A 179 -13.02 -11.43 7.93
C PHE A 179 -13.40 -10.67 6.65
N GLU A 180 -14.68 -10.29 6.51
CA GLU A 180 -15.16 -9.53 5.34
C GLU A 180 -14.48 -8.16 5.15
N TRP A 181 -13.95 -7.56 6.22
CA TRP A 181 -13.15 -6.34 6.11
C TRP A 181 -11.76 -6.61 5.50
N SER A 182 -11.20 -7.81 5.70
CA SER A 182 -9.86 -8.16 5.21
C SER A 182 -9.82 -8.29 3.69
N LYS A 183 -10.90 -8.81 3.09
CA LYS A 183 -11.05 -8.88 1.61
C LYS A 183 -11.00 -7.51 0.92
N ARG A 184 -11.17 -6.41 1.67
CA ARG A 184 -11.04 -5.02 1.20
C ARG A 184 -9.72 -4.34 1.65
N ALA A 185 -8.94 -4.99 2.51
CA ALA A 185 -7.67 -4.48 2.99
C ALA A 185 -6.55 -4.76 1.97
N ILE A 186 -5.46 -4.01 2.08
CA ILE A 186 -4.25 -4.22 1.28
C ILE A 186 -3.34 -5.21 2.03
N HIS A 187 -3.05 -6.34 1.43
CA HIS A 187 -2.18 -7.36 2.03
C HIS A 187 -0.79 -7.35 1.38
N ILE A 188 0.25 -7.21 2.20
CA ILE A 188 1.66 -7.28 1.76
C ILE A 188 2.36 -8.34 2.61
N SER A 189 2.95 -9.36 1.96
CA SER A 189 3.45 -10.55 2.64
C SER A 189 4.90 -10.86 2.25
N VAL A 190 5.80 -10.79 3.23
CA VAL A 190 7.22 -11.14 3.11
C VAL A 190 7.69 -11.77 4.43
N SER A 191 8.05 -13.04 4.38
CA SER A 191 8.36 -13.80 5.60
C SER A 191 9.51 -13.20 6.41
N LYS A 192 9.32 -13.16 7.73
CA LYS A 192 10.33 -12.84 8.76
C LYS A 192 10.95 -11.43 8.63
N GLN A 193 10.17 -10.45 8.19
CA GLN A 193 10.60 -9.04 8.13
C GLN A 193 9.98 -8.20 9.25
N THR A 194 10.68 -7.14 9.66
CA THR A 194 10.24 -6.22 10.72
C THR A 194 9.33 -5.12 10.20
N LYS A 195 8.51 -4.51 11.08
CA LYS A 195 7.63 -3.36 10.77
C LYS A 195 8.32 -2.28 9.94
N TRP A 196 9.52 -1.87 10.35
CA TRP A 196 10.28 -0.81 9.69
C TRP A 196 10.92 -1.25 8.36
N TRP A 197 11.22 -2.54 8.19
CA TRP A 197 11.64 -3.10 6.90
C TRP A 197 10.53 -2.97 5.85
N TYR A 198 9.29 -3.23 6.26
CA TYR A 198 8.08 -3.04 5.44
C TYR A 198 7.80 -1.57 5.17
N ALA A 199 7.71 -0.74 6.22
CA ALA A 199 7.44 0.69 6.10
C ALA A 199 8.43 1.37 5.14
N LYS A 200 9.72 1.06 5.23
CA LYS A 200 10.75 1.61 4.33
C LYS A 200 10.57 1.21 2.86
N ARG A 201 9.94 0.07 2.55
CA ARG A 201 9.79 -0.45 1.17
C ARG A 201 8.46 -0.14 0.53
N PHE A 202 7.38 -0.16 1.31
CA PHE A 202 6.03 -0.04 0.77
C PHE A 202 5.40 1.32 1.08
N LEU A 203 5.73 1.96 2.21
CA LEU A 203 5.24 3.31 2.53
C LEU A 203 6.18 4.38 1.97
N HIS A 204 6.48 4.33 0.67
CA HIS A 204 7.25 5.40 0.03
C HIS A 204 6.49 6.73 0.11
N PRO A 205 7.14 7.89 0.37
CA PRO A 205 6.45 9.15 0.57
C PRO A 205 5.45 9.50 -0.54
N ASP A 206 5.82 9.33 -1.80
CA ASP A 206 4.95 9.63 -2.95
C ASP A 206 3.81 8.60 -3.18
N ILE A 207 3.80 7.47 -2.45
CA ILE A 207 2.67 6.52 -2.39
C ILE A 207 1.70 6.89 -1.25
N VAL A 208 2.24 7.31 -0.11
CA VAL A 208 1.42 7.65 1.06
C VAL A 208 1.02 9.13 1.10
N ALA A 209 1.51 9.95 0.18
CA ALA A 209 1.07 11.32 -0.08
C ALA A 209 -0.41 11.42 -0.50
N ALA A 210 -1.08 10.30 -0.80
CA ALA A 210 -2.53 10.25 -0.91
C ALA A 210 -3.25 10.47 0.44
N TYR A 211 -2.63 10.08 1.57
CA TYR A 211 -3.24 10.09 2.91
C TYR A 211 -2.75 11.28 3.75
N GLU A 212 -3.58 11.85 4.60
CA GLU A 212 -3.23 12.98 5.49
C GLU A 212 -2.37 12.51 6.68
N TYR A 213 -2.73 11.35 7.24
CA TYR A 213 -2.07 10.72 8.39
C TYR A 213 -1.87 9.22 8.18
N ILE A 214 -0.75 8.70 8.69
CA ILE A 214 -0.23 7.35 8.48
C ILE A 214 0.08 6.73 9.85
N PHE A 215 -0.63 5.67 10.22
CA PHE A 215 -0.47 4.93 11.47
C PHE A 215 0.38 3.69 11.21
N ILE A 216 1.40 3.44 12.03
CA ILE A 216 2.37 2.34 11.84
C ILE A 216 2.43 1.48 13.11
N TRP A 217 1.40 0.67 13.29
CA TRP A 217 1.07 0.02 14.55
C TRP A 217 1.56 -1.43 14.65
N ASP A 218 1.88 -1.85 15.86
CA ASP A 218 2.10 -3.26 16.20
C ASP A 218 0.77 -3.99 16.44
N GLU A 219 0.80 -5.32 16.30
CA GLU A 219 -0.38 -6.18 16.33
C GLU A 219 -0.94 -6.46 17.73
N ASP A 220 -0.17 -6.18 18.77
CA ASP A 220 -0.50 -6.47 20.16
C ASP A 220 -1.05 -5.25 20.90
N LEU A 221 -1.24 -4.11 20.24
CA LEU A 221 -1.98 -2.97 20.78
C LEU A 221 -3.47 -3.32 20.92
N GLY A 222 -3.96 -3.48 22.14
CA GLY A 222 -5.39 -3.46 22.41
C GLY A 222 -5.95 -2.04 22.30
N VAL A 223 -7.26 -1.95 22.17
CA VAL A 223 -7.93 -0.79 21.55
C VAL A 223 -9.23 -0.44 22.23
N ASP A 224 -9.51 -0.98 23.42
CA ASP A 224 -10.86 -1.02 23.97
C ASP A 224 -11.40 0.41 24.24
N HIS A 225 -10.51 1.34 24.61
CA HIS A 225 -10.78 2.77 24.81
C HIS A 225 -10.34 3.67 23.63
N PHE A 226 -9.91 3.09 22.51
CA PHE A 226 -9.45 3.85 21.34
C PHE A 226 -10.61 4.29 20.43
N ASN A 227 -10.48 5.49 19.85
CA ASN A 227 -11.34 6.05 18.82
C ASN A 227 -10.46 6.82 17.81
N ALA A 228 -10.41 6.35 16.56
CA ALA A 228 -9.52 6.91 15.54
C ALA A 228 -9.90 8.32 15.06
N GLU A 229 -11.20 8.65 15.02
CA GLU A 229 -11.68 9.96 14.56
C GLU A 229 -11.44 11.04 15.62
N GLU A 230 -11.71 10.74 16.90
CA GLU A 230 -11.41 11.68 17.98
C GLU A 230 -9.90 11.88 18.14
N TYR A 231 -9.10 10.80 17.96
CA TYR A 231 -7.65 10.91 17.87
C TYR A 231 -7.21 11.90 16.78
N ILE A 232 -7.64 11.71 15.53
CA ILE A 232 -7.25 12.60 14.43
C ILE A 232 -7.75 14.03 14.63
N LYS A 233 -8.95 14.22 15.15
CA LYS A 233 -9.49 15.55 15.52
C LYS A 233 -8.57 16.26 16.52
N LEU A 234 -8.10 15.55 17.54
CA LEU A 234 -7.17 16.08 18.53
C LEU A 234 -5.76 16.34 17.93
N VAL A 235 -5.26 15.44 17.08
CA VAL A 235 -3.95 15.59 16.39
C VAL A 235 -3.94 16.86 15.55
N LYS A 236 -5.00 17.07 14.76
CA LYS A 236 -5.21 18.29 13.95
C LYS A 236 -5.39 19.54 14.81
N LYS A 237 -6.21 19.47 15.88
CA LYS A 237 -6.44 20.59 16.81
C LYS A 237 -5.15 21.15 17.41
N ASN A 238 -4.20 20.27 17.72
CA ASN A 238 -2.96 20.64 18.41
C ASN A 238 -1.77 20.85 17.46
N GLY A 239 -1.89 20.52 16.16
CA GLY A 239 -0.82 20.61 15.18
C GLY A 239 0.28 19.59 15.42
N LEU A 240 -0.07 18.30 15.56
CA LEU A 240 0.90 17.24 15.84
C LEU A 240 1.27 16.48 14.56
N ASP A 241 2.51 16.66 14.10
CA ASP A 241 3.02 15.96 12.92
C ASP A 241 3.56 14.55 13.21
N ILE A 242 4.05 14.30 14.43
CA ILE A 242 4.42 12.97 14.91
C ILE A 242 3.84 12.80 16.31
N SER A 243 3.05 11.75 16.50
CA SER A 243 2.25 11.51 17.69
C SER A 243 2.00 10.01 17.91
N GLN A 244 1.40 9.68 19.06
CA GLN A 244 0.85 8.37 19.37
C GLN A 244 -0.36 8.53 20.30
N PRO A 245 -1.29 7.55 20.35
CA PRO A 245 -2.28 7.45 21.43
C PRO A 245 -1.61 7.11 22.77
N GLY A 246 -2.20 7.58 23.87
CA GLY A 246 -1.78 7.20 25.22
C GLY A 246 -2.09 5.74 25.53
N LEU A 247 -1.17 5.05 26.18
CA LEU A 247 -1.31 3.68 26.66
C LEU A 247 -1.94 3.62 28.05
N GLU A 248 -2.91 2.73 28.22
CA GLU A 248 -3.56 2.49 29.52
C GLU A 248 -2.55 1.92 30.54
N PRO A 249 -2.52 2.41 31.80
CA PRO A 249 -1.46 2.09 32.75
C PRO A 249 -1.60 0.74 33.48
N ASP A 250 -2.67 -0.02 33.22
CA ASP A 250 -3.09 -1.20 33.98
C ASP A 250 -2.12 -2.40 33.86
N ARG A 251 -1.27 -2.41 32.83
CA ARG A 251 -0.36 -3.53 32.52
C ARG A 251 1.13 -3.24 32.72
N GLY A 252 1.44 -2.06 33.26
CA GLY A 252 2.81 -1.57 33.36
C GLY A 252 3.32 -1.02 32.03
N LEU A 253 4.07 0.09 32.11
CA LEU A 253 4.56 0.82 30.94
C LEU A 253 6.08 0.97 31.03
N THR A 254 6.74 0.82 29.88
CA THR A 254 8.19 1.05 29.74
C THR A 254 8.54 2.50 30.07
N TRP A 255 7.73 3.44 29.56
CA TRP A 255 7.91 4.88 29.68
C TRP A 255 6.68 5.51 30.34
N GLN A 256 6.85 6.39 31.31
CA GLN A 256 5.76 7.25 31.80
C GLN A 256 5.26 8.20 30.72
N MET A 257 6.08 8.50 29.72
CA MET A 257 5.69 9.33 28.58
C MET A 257 4.63 8.69 27.66
N THR A 258 4.48 7.37 27.67
CA THR A 258 3.40 6.73 26.91
C THR A 258 2.11 6.61 27.69
N LYS A 259 2.11 6.95 29.00
CA LYS A 259 0.97 6.76 29.90
C LYS A 259 -0.17 7.72 29.63
N ARG A 260 -1.36 7.18 29.37
CA ARG A 260 -2.64 7.90 29.42
C ARG A 260 -2.83 8.57 30.79
N ARG A 261 -3.00 9.89 30.81
CA ARG A 261 -3.17 10.70 32.03
C ARG A 261 -4.63 10.95 32.41
N GLY A 262 -5.51 11.07 31.42
CA GLY A 262 -6.97 11.22 31.62
C GLY A 262 -7.44 12.56 32.18
N ASP A 263 -6.55 13.41 32.69
CA ASP A 263 -6.80 14.77 33.19
C ASP A 263 -6.65 15.85 32.10
N ARG A 264 -6.15 15.49 30.92
CA ARG A 264 -5.78 16.39 29.81
C ARG A 264 -6.02 15.72 28.46
N GLU A 265 -6.06 16.51 27.38
CA GLU A 265 -6.14 15.98 26.00
C GLU A 265 -4.77 15.56 25.44
N VAL A 266 -3.69 16.17 25.95
CA VAL A 266 -2.31 16.13 25.45
C VAL A 266 -1.35 16.31 26.62
N HIS A 267 -0.28 15.52 26.65
CA HIS A 267 0.97 15.91 27.29
C HIS A 267 2.11 16.02 26.26
N LYS A 268 3.16 16.73 26.63
CA LYS A 268 4.39 16.90 25.83
C LYS A 268 5.66 16.61 26.62
N GLU A 269 5.49 16.51 27.93
CA GLU A 269 6.52 16.35 28.97
C GLU A 269 5.97 15.36 30.02
N THR A 270 6.85 14.59 30.65
CA THR A 270 6.55 13.73 31.79
C THR A 270 7.68 13.80 32.83
N GLU A 271 7.36 13.50 34.08
CA GLU A 271 8.35 13.02 35.03
C GLU A 271 8.59 11.52 34.74
N GLU A 272 9.85 11.14 34.53
CA GLU A 272 10.31 9.74 34.46
C GLU A 272 10.96 9.29 35.78
N ARG A 273 11.34 8.02 35.83
CA ARG A 273 12.09 7.44 36.94
C ARG A 273 13.43 8.18 37.16
N PRO A 274 13.93 8.31 38.41
CA PRO A 274 15.20 8.98 38.67
C PRO A 274 16.36 8.45 37.81
N GLY A 275 17.09 9.36 37.17
CA GLY A 275 18.23 9.05 36.30
C GLY A 275 17.89 8.64 34.87
N TRP A 276 16.60 8.61 34.47
CA TRP A 276 16.20 8.25 33.09
C TRP A 276 16.23 9.41 32.10
N CYS A 277 16.27 10.66 32.59
CA CYS A 277 16.36 11.86 31.77
C CYS A 277 17.58 12.69 32.18
N ALA A 278 18.40 13.05 31.20
CA ALA A 278 19.52 13.97 31.39
C ALA A 278 19.06 15.45 31.37
N ASP A 279 17.98 15.73 30.64
CA ASP A 279 17.32 17.04 30.53
C ASP A 279 15.79 16.79 30.47
N PRO A 280 14.95 17.47 31.28
CA PRO A 280 13.50 17.33 31.24
C PRO A 280 12.85 17.68 29.89
N HIS A 281 13.46 18.59 29.12
CA HIS A 281 12.96 19.04 27.82
C HIS A 281 13.52 18.22 26.65
N LEU A 282 14.27 17.16 26.92
CA LEU A 282 14.74 16.19 25.92
C LEU A 282 14.10 14.81 26.12
N PRO A 283 14.08 13.98 25.06
CA PRO A 283 13.70 12.57 25.16
C PRO A 283 14.55 11.81 26.20
N PRO A 284 13.95 10.93 27.01
CA PRO A 284 12.55 10.47 26.95
C PRO A 284 11.54 11.35 27.71
N CYS A 285 11.97 12.35 28.50
CA CYS A 285 11.08 13.18 29.32
C CYS A 285 10.24 14.19 28.55
N ALA A 286 10.64 14.57 27.34
CA ALA A 286 9.84 15.34 26.39
C ALA A 286 9.94 14.75 24.98
N ALA A 287 9.01 15.08 24.09
CA ALA A 287 9.14 14.84 22.63
C ALA A 287 9.60 13.42 22.20
N PHE A 288 8.93 12.37 22.69
CA PHE A 288 9.38 10.96 22.62
C PHE A 288 8.26 9.99 22.15
N VAL A 289 8.08 9.72 20.85
CA VAL A 289 7.04 8.75 20.45
C VAL A 289 7.58 7.32 20.52
N GLU A 290 6.87 6.41 21.20
CA GLU A 290 7.29 5.01 21.29
C GLU A 290 7.07 4.28 19.95
N ILE A 291 7.94 3.31 19.69
CA ILE A 291 8.02 2.61 18.41
C ILE A 291 6.77 1.76 18.09
N MET A 292 5.90 1.51 19.07
CA MET A 292 4.77 0.58 18.96
C MET A 292 3.56 1.16 18.21
N ALA A 293 3.12 2.36 18.59
CA ALA A 293 1.89 2.99 18.09
C ALA A 293 2.07 4.34 17.32
N PRO A 294 3.19 4.60 16.62
CA PRO A 294 3.44 5.91 16.02
C PRO A 294 2.45 6.26 14.91
N VAL A 295 2.11 7.53 14.83
CA VAL A 295 1.28 8.16 13.79
C VAL A 295 2.00 9.40 13.27
N PHE A 296 2.10 9.49 11.95
CA PHE A 296 2.80 10.55 11.23
C PHE A 296 1.81 11.33 10.35
N SER A 297 1.95 12.65 10.26
CA SER A 297 1.43 13.41 9.12
C SER A 297 2.22 13.04 7.86
N ARG A 298 1.63 13.28 6.68
CA ARG A 298 2.32 13.06 5.40
C ARG A 298 3.68 13.78 5.30
N GLU A 299 3.77 15.00 5.83
CA GLU A 299 4.99 15.82 5.75
C GLU A 299 6.09 15.27 6.66
N ALA A 300 5.76 14.96 7.92
CA ALA A 300 6.71 14.30 8.81
C ALA A 300 7.13 12.92 8.28
N TRP A 301 6.22 12.15 7.69
CA TRP A 301 6.59 10.87 7.09
C TRP A 301 7.58 11.02 5.92
N ARG A 302 7.43 12.07 5.09
CA ARG A 302 8.40 12.39 4.02
C ARG A 302 9.81 12.57 4.57
N CYS A 303 9.97 13.20 5.74
CA CYS A 303 11.25 13.29 6.45
C CYS A 303 11.68 11.95 7.08
N VAL A 304 10.82 11.34 7.91
CA VAL A 304 11.12 10.11 8.66
C VAL A 304 11.52 8.97 7.75
N TRP A 305 10.84 8.79 6.63
CA TRP A 305 11.15 7.73 5.66
C TRP A 305 12.60 7.80 5.18
N HIS A 306 13.16 9.00 4.97
CA HIS A 306 14.57 9.18 4.57
C HIS A 306 15.55 8.89 5.71
N MET A 307 15.15 9.12 6.97
CA MET A 307 15.95 8.79 8.16
C MET A 307 16.02 7.28 8.46
N ILE A 308 15.02 6.50 8.03
CA ILE A 308 15.04 5.03 8.15
C ILE A 308 16.13 4.43 7.24
N GLN A 309 17.26 4.02 7.84
CA GLN A 309 18.35 3.32 7.17
C GLN A 309 18.23 1.79 7.34
N VAL A 310 18.12 1.07 6.22
CA VAL A 310 17.87 -0.38 6.19
C VAL A 310 18.98 -1.20 6.86
N SER A 311 20.23 -0.75 6.78
CA SER A 311 21.39 -1.40 7.40
C SER A 311 21.40 -1.28 8.93
N ILE A 312 20.64 -0.34 9.51
CA ILE A 312 20.66 -0.02 10.93
C ILE A 312 19.25 0.26 11.49
N CYS A 313 18.22 -0.44 11.00
CA CYS A 313 16.84 -0.30 11.49
C CYS A 313 16.72 -0.46 13.02
N TYR A 314 17.64 -1.20 13.65
CA TYR A 314 17.70 -1.40 15.10
C TYR A 314 18.30 -0.22 15.90
N GLN A 315 18.88 0.81 15.28
CA GLN A 315 19.44 1.96 16.00
C GLN A 315 18.92 3.31 15.49
N LEU A 316 18.65 3.48 14.20
CA LEU A 316 18.30 4.80 13.65
C LEU A 316 16.83 5.20 13.80
N VAL A 317 15.89 4.28 13.56
CA VAL A 317 14.48 4.54 13.88
C VAL A 317 14.31 4.72 15.39
N PRO A 318 14.99 3.92 16.24
CA PRO A 318 15.10 4.24 17.65
C PRO A 318 15.74 5.60 17.96
N ALA A 319 16.81 6.04 17.28
CA ALA A 319 17.43 7.34 17.56
C ALA A 319 16.52 8.54 17.24
N VAL A 320 15.61 8.41 16.27
CA VAL A 320 14.60 9.42 15.93
C VAL A 320 13.42 9.39 16.92
N LEU A 321 12.89 8.20 17.24
CA LEU A 321 11.70 8.03 18.08
C LEU A 321 12.00 8.11 19.58
N TYR A 322 13.09 7.49 20.04
CA TYR A 322 13.62 7.62 21.40
C TYR A 322 14.51 8.87 21.56
N GLY A 323 14.68 9.68 20.50
CA GLY A 323 15.36 10.97 20.56
C GLY A 323 16.86 10.93 20.91
N LEU A 324 17.52 9.79 20.75
CA LEU A 324 18.94 9.60 21.06
C LEU A 324 19.90 10.34 20.11
N ALA A 325 19.38 11.03 19.08
CA ALA A 325 20.19 11.88 18.20
C ALA A 325 19.51 13.22 17.83
N PRO A 326 19.32 14.17 18.77
CA PRO A 326 18.75 15.49 18.47
C PRO A 326 19.58 16.24 17.41
N SER A 327 20.90 16.07 17.43
CA SER A 327 21.85 16.68 16.49
C SER A 327 21.71 16.24 15.03
N LEU A 328 21.10 15.08 14.76
CA LEU A 328 20.74 14.67 13.38
C LEU A 328 19.49 15.39 12.85
N LEU A 329 18.70 16.00 13.74
CA LEU A 329 17.46 16.71 13.41
C LEU A 329 17.63 18.23 13.34
N ILE A 330 18.64 18.77 14.02
CA ILE A 330 18.97 20.21 14.04
C ILE A 330 19.34 20.75 12.64
N GLY A 331 19.76 19.88 11.71
CA GLY A 331 20.07 20.24 10.32
C GLY A 331 18.95 19.95 9.30
N ALA A 332 17.78 19.46 9.72
CA ALA A 332 16.70 19.11 8.80
C ALA A 332 15.85 20.34 8.40
N SER A 333 15.08 20.23 7.32
CA SER A 333 14.12 21.27 6.88
C SER A 333 13.19 21.67 8.05
N PRO A 334 12.69 22.92 8.13
CA PRO A 334 11.65 23.29 9.10
C PRO A 334 10.44 22.34 9.12
N GLU A 335 10.14 21.73 7.97
CA GLU A 335 9.10 20.71 7.75
C GLU A 335 9.36 19.38 8.49
N CYS A 336 10.57 19.16 9.00
CA CYS A 336 11.00 17.94 9.70
C CYS A 336 11.11 18.11 11.23
N ARG A 337 10.51 19.16 11.82
CA ARG A 337 10.51 19.42 13.29
C ARG A 337 9.42 18.61 14.03
N MET A 338 9.59 18.39 15.33
CA MET A 338 9.16 17.17 16.05
C MET A 338 9.10 17.37 17.59
N ILE A 339 8.43 16.61 18.49
CA ILE A 339 7.43 15.49 18.49
C ILE A 339 6.36 15.85 19.56
N TRP A 340 5.09 15.43 19.44
CA TRP A 340 4.02 15.77 20.41
C TRP A 340 2.98 14.64 20.62
N PHE A 341 2.31 14.53 21.79
CA PHE A 341 1.44 13.37 22.14
C PHE A 341 -0.05 13.67 22.30
N MET A 342 -0.85 12.62 22.52
CA MET A 342 -2.30 12.69 22.77
C MET A 342 -2.73 11.73 23.91
N ASP A 343 -3.50 12.22 24.86
CA ASP A 343 -4.20 11.42 25.89
C ASP A 343 -5.65 11.07 25.52
N GLY A 344 -6.27 11.86 24.64
CA GLY A 344 -7.72 11.84 24.40
C GLY A 344 -8.26 10.63 23.62
N ALA A 345 -7.40 9.77 23.08
CA ALA A 345 -7.78 8.46 22.56
C ALA A 345 -6.67 7.46 22.89
N SER A 346 -7.05 6.32 23.48
CA SER A 346 -6.08 5.45 24.17
C SER A 346 -6.12 3.99 23.73
N THR A 347 -4.94 3.40 23.59
CA THR A 347 -4.73 1.96 23.36
C THR A 347 -4.22 1.29 24.64
N SER A 348 -4.22 -0.03 24.71
CA SER A 348 -3.89 -0.81 25.92
C SER A 348 -3.28 -2.16 25.51
N PRO A 349 -2.03 -2.51 25.83
CA PRO A 349 -1.40 -3.73 25.30
C PRO A 349 -2.23 -5.00 25.57
N SER A 350 -2.58 -5.71 24.50
CA SER A 350 -3.46 -6.88 24.48
C SER A 350 -2.82 -8.08 25.17
N GLY A 351 -3.65 -8.98 25.70
CA GLY A 351 -3.15 -10.09 26.51
C GLY A 351 -2.69 -11.26 25.65
N SER A 352 -1.45 -11.71 25.86
CA SER A 352 -1.07 -13.09 25.58
C SER A 352 -1.84 -14.03 26.53
N ALA A 353 -2.58 -14.98 25.96
CA ALA A 353 -3.09 -16.16 26.64
C ALA A 353 -2.33 -17.39 26.12
#